data_AF-A0A080ZYW1-F1
#
_entry.id   AF-A0A080ZYW1-F1
#
_cell.length_a   1.000
_cell.length_b   1.000
_cell.length_c   1.000
_cell.angle_alpha   90.00
_cell.angle_beta   90.00
_cell.angle_gamma   90.00
#
_symmetry.space_group_name_H-M   'P 1'
#
loop_
_entity.id
_entity.type
_entity.pdbx_description
1 polymer ?
#
loop_
_entity_poly.entity_id
_entity_poly.type
_entity_poly.pdbx_seq_one_letter_code
_entity_poly.pdbx_strand_id
1 'polypeptide(L)' 'MASAGFSDYAYKELKEDDDFEPSPAWTKKWTAEMNRWVDEGKTPLEVARFFNKQNTREAREKLYLFYDAWLEKNPNVTT' A
#
# COMPACT_ATOMS: atom_id res chain seq x y z
N MET A 1 15.06 12.79 -9.86
CA MET A 1 13.95 12.86 -10.84
C MET A 1 12.71 12.40 -10.11
N ALA A 2 11.71 13.26 -9.95
CA ALA A 2 10.45 12.91 -9.29
C ALA A 2 9.55 12.26 -10.34
N SER A 3 9.21 10.98 -10.18
CA SER A 3 8.24 10.34 -11.06
C SER A 3 6.82 10.73 -10.63
N ALA A 4 6.21 11.57 -11.45
CA ALA A 4 4.85 12.07 -11.26
C ALA A 4 3.78 11.08 -11.78
N GLY A 5 4.06 9.77 -11.85
CA GLY A 5 3.29 8.84 -12.68
C GLY A 5 2.21 7.98 -12.00
N PHE A 6 2.33 7.70 -10.70
CA PHE A 6 1.41 6.77 -10.00
C PHE A 6 0.84 7.32 -8.70
N SER A 7 1.50 8.33 -8.12
CA SER A 7 1.02 9.12 -6.98
C SER A 7 -0.42 9.59 -7.22
N ASP A 8 -0.71 10.19 -8.37
CA ASP A 8 -1.98 10.88 -8.65
C ASP A 8 -3.24 10.01 -8.59
N TYR A 9 -3.15 8.69 -8.82
CA TYR A 9 -4.33 7.82 -8.85
C TYR A 9 -4.75 7.28 -7.47
N ALA A 10 -3.87 7.35 -6.47
CA ALA A 10 -4.13 6.84 -5.12
C ALA A 10 -4.68 7.89 -4.15
N TYR A 11 -4.58 9.18 -4.50
CA TYR A 11 -4.90 10.30 -3.60
C TYR A 11 -6.22 10.98 -3.94
N LYS A 12 -7.31 10.22 -4.12
CA LYS A 12 -8.61 10.81 -3.80
C LYS A 12 -8.55 11.22 -2.33
N GLU A 13 -8.96 12.45 -2.07
CA GLU A 13 -8.99 13.09 -0.75
C GLU A 13 -9.47 12.07 0.29
N LEU A 14 -8.62 11.80 1.29
CA LEU A 14 -9.01 11.02 2.46
C LEU A 14 -10.25 11.71 3.03
N LYS A 15 -11.21 10.93 3.55
CA LYS A 15 -12.13 11.52 4.50
C LYS A 15 -11.26 12.05 5.64
N GLU A 16 -11.28 13.36 5.87
CA GLU A 16 -10.33 14.08 6.74
C GLU A 16 -10.33 13.60 8.22
N ASP A 17 -11.20 12.68 8.60
CA ASP A 17 -11.48 12.28 9.99
C ASP A 17 -11.05 10.86 10.38
N ASP A 18 -10.03 10.26 9.75
CA ASP A 18 -9.54 8.92 10.16
C ASP A 18 -8.27 9.05 11.03
N ASP A 19 -8.46 9.12 12.35
CA ASP A 19 -7.43 9.13 13.42
C ASP A 19 -6.65 7.80 13.54
N PHE A 20 -6.70 6.97 12.51
CA PHE A 20 -6.04 5.67 12.52
C PHE A 20 -4.51 5.81 12.58
N GLU A 21 -3.93 5.24 13.63
CA GLU A 21 -2.49 5.10 13.81
C GLU A 21 -2.11 3.60 13.90
N PRO A 22 -1.22 3.10 13.03
CA PRO A 22 -0.75 1.71 13.07
C PRO A 22 -0.07 1.37 14.40
N SER A 23 -0.65 0.44 15.17
CA SER A 23 0.04 -0.14 16.33
C SER A 23 1.12 -1.14 15.89
N PRO A 24 2.16 -1.42 16.71
CA PRO A 24 3.18 -2.42 16.37
C PRO A 24 2.62 -3.81 16.05
N ALA A 25 1.56 -4.23 16.75
CA ALA A 25 0.89 -5.50 16.50
C ALA A 25 0.14 -5.50 15.16
N TRP A 26 -0.51 -4.37 14.82
CA TRP A 26 -1.16 -4.19 13.52
C TRP A 26 -0.12 -4.23 12.40
N THR A 27 0.99 -3.49 12.52
CA THR A 27 2.05 -3.45 11.52
C THR A 27 2.61 -4.83 11.28
N LYS A 28 2.96 -5.57 12.34
CA LYS A 28 3.47 -6.95 12.21
C LYS A 28 2.52 -7.88 11.45
N LYS A 29 1.22 -7.82 11.79
CA LYS A 29 0.19 -8.64 11.11
C LYS A 29 0.11 -8.32 9.63
N TRP A 30 0.00 -7.04 9.29
CA TRP A 30 -0.24 -6.62 7.91
C TRP A 30 1.02 -6.69 7.05
N THR A 31 2.21 -6.45 7.59
CA THR A 31 3.47 -6.73 6.90
C THR A 31 3.56 -8.20 6.50
N ALA A 32 3.20 -9.14 7.38
CA ALA A 32 3.21 -10.57 7.05
C ALA A 32 2.19 -10.91 5.94
N GLU A 33 0.98 -10.35 6.01
CA GLU A 33 -0.05 -10.54 4.98
C GLU A 33 0.37 -9.96 3.63
N MET A 34 0.97 -8.76 3.62
CA MET A 34 1.42 -8.09 2.40
C MET A 34 2.58 -8.83 1.73
N ASN A 35 3.54 -9.34 2.52
CA ASN A 35 4.59 -10.22 2.00
C ASN A 35 3.99 -11.49 1.37
N ARG A 36 2.99 -12.10 2.01
CA ARG A 36 2.29 -13.26 1.43
C ARG A 36 1.66 -12.92 0.09
N TRP A 37 1.02 -11.75 -0.04
CA TRP A 37 0.40 -11.32 -1.30
C TRP A 37 1.45 -11.08 -2.40
N VAL A 38 2.61 -10.53 -2.05
CA VAL A 38 3.75 -10.40 -2.98
C VAL A 38 4.26 -11.78 -3.42
N ASP A 39 4.27 -12.76 -2.52
CA ASP A 39 4.62 -14.16 -2.83
C ASP A 39 3.59 -14.88 -3.70
N GLU A 40 2.31 -14.57 -3.52
CA GLU A 40 1.22 -15.02 -4.38
C GLU A 40 1.21 -14.34 -5.76
N GLY A 41 2.12 -13.39 -6.00
CA GLY A 41 2.27 -12.71 -7.30
C GLY A 41 1.27 -11.58 -7.54
N LYS A 42 0.66 -11.02 -6.48
CA LYS A 42 -0.19 -9.83 -6.60
C LYS A 42 0.62 -8.65 -7.12
N THR A 43 -0.01 -7.81 -7.94
CA THR A 43 0.60 -6.57 -8.47
C THR A 43 0.15 -5.33 -7.69
N PRO A 44 0.95 -4.25 -7.67
CA PRO A 44 0.56 -2.99 -7.03
C PRO A 44 -0.79 -2.46 -7.52
N LEU A 45 -1.11 -2.63 -8.81
CA LEU A 45 -2.38 -2.17 -9.39
C LEU A 45 -3.58 -2.95 -8.84
N GLU A 46 -3.46 -4.27 -8.70
CA GLU A 46 -4.54 -5.11 -8.14
C GLU A 46 -4.80 -4.76 -6.67
N VAL A 47 -3.73 -4.59 -5.89
CA VAL A 47 -3.82 -4.27 -4.47
C VAL A 47 -4.34 -2.86 -4.25
N ALA A 48 -3.88 -1.88 -5.04
CA ALA A 48 -4.42 -0.53 -5.03
C ALA A 48 -5.94 -0.52 -5.33
N ARG A 49 -6.40 -1.27 -6.35
CA ARG A 49 -7.83 -1.39 -6.66
C ARG A 49 -8.65 -2.01 -5.53
N PHE A 50 -8.06 -2.95 -4.78
CA PHE A 50 -8.71 -3.56 -3.63
C PHE A 50 -8.92 -2.57 -2.48
N PHE A 51 -7.87 -1.81 -2.13
CA PHE A 51 -7.90 -0.87 -1.00
C PHE A 51 -8.54 0.49 -1.32
N ASN A 52 -8.43 1.00 -2.55
CA ASN A 52 -8.95 2.31 -2.94
C ASN A 52 -10.49 2.40 -2.82
N LYS A 53 -11.20 1.26 -2.82
CA LYS A 53 -12.65 1.23 -2.55
C LYS A 53 -13.01 1.68 -1.13
N GLN A 54 -12.08 1.55 -0.18
CA GLN A 54 -12.33 1.85 1.24
C GLN A 54 -12.13 3.34 1.51
N ASN A 55 -11.20 4.00 0.79
CA ASN A 55 -10.83 5.41 0.98
C ASN A 55 -10.61 5.79 2.46
N THR A 56 -9.95 4.91 3.22
CA THR A 56 -9.59 5.09 4.63
C THR A 56 -8.07 5.22 4.80
N ARG A 57 -7.64 5.80 5.92
CA ARG A 57 -6.21 5.89 6.25
C ARG A 57 -5.62 4.49 6.46
N GLU A 58 -6.35 3.61 7.15
CA GLU A 58 -5.93 2.21 7.34
C GLU A 58 -5.66 1.49 6.01
N ALA A 59 -6.52 1.66 5.00
CA ALA A 59 -6.34 1.02 3.70
C ALA A 59 -5.10 1.54 2.96
N ARG A 60 -4.75 2.82 3.15
CA ARG A 60 -3.54 3.43 2.61
C ARG A 60 -2.28 2.89 3.28
N GLU A 61 -2.28 2.77 4.61
CA GLU A 61 -1.16 2.18 5.35
C GLU A 61 -0.90 0.73 4.91
N LYS A 62 -1.95 -0.06 4.66
CA LYS A 62 -1.79 -1.43 4.08
C LYS A 62 -1.18 -1.40 2.69
N LEU A 63 -1.58 -0.45 1.85
CA LEU A 63 -1.03 -0.30 0.50
C LEU A 63 0.46 0.05 0.53
N TYR A 64 0.90 0.89 1.48
CA TYR A 64 2.33 1.19 1.66
C TYR A 64 3.13 -0.04 2.09
N LEU A 65 2.63 -0.81 3.07
CA LEU A 65 3.28 -2.06 3.49
C LEU A 65 3.42 -3.06 2.32
N PHE A 66 2.42 -3.10 1.42
CA PHE A 66 2.51 -3.92 0.21
C PHE A 66 3.57 -3.40 -0.74
N TYR A 67 3.62 -2.09 -0.94
CA TYR A 67 4.52 -1.48 -1.89
C TYR A 67 5.98 -1.67 -1.49
N ASP A 68 6.29 -1.48 -0.21
CA ASP A 68 7.63 -1.72 0.34
C ASP A 68 8.07 -3.17 0.10
N ALA A 69 7.22 -4.14 0.46
CA ALA A 69 7.51 -5.57 0.22
C ALA A 69 7.65 -5.90 -1.27
N TRP A 70 6.85 -5.28 -2.13
CA TRP A 70 6.91 -5.51 -3.57
C TRP A 70 8.19 -4.92 -4.19
N LEU A 71 8.61 -3.73 -3.77
CA LEU A 71 9.87 -3.11 -4.21
C LEU A 71 11.09 -3.91 -3.77
N GLU A 72 11.10 -4.46 -2.55
CA GLU A 72 12.18 -5.35 -2.08
C GLU A 72 12.36 -6.56 -3.01
N LYS A 73 11.26 -7.12 -3.53
CA LYS A 73 11.29 -8.25 -4.46
C LYS A 73 11.52 -7.84 -5.91
N ASN A 74 11.26 -6.58 -6.26
CA ASN A 74 11.38 -6.03 -7.62
C ASN A 74 12.31 -4.80 -7.64
N PRO A 75 13.59 -4.94 -7.25
CA PRO A 75 14.49 -3.80 -7.03
C PRO A 75 14.82 -2.99 -8.30
N ASN A 76 14.59 -3.59 -9.48
CA ASN A 76 14.83 -2.94 -10.77
C ASN A 76 13.67 -2.07 -11.25
N VAL A 77 12.54 -2.08 -10.53
CA VAL A 77 11.43 -1.17 -10.79
C VAL A 77 11.69 0.10 -10.00
N THR A 78 12.46 1.01 -10.59
CA THR A 78 12.59 2.37 -10.07
C THR A 78 11.32 3.14 -10.41
N THR A 79 10.69 3.66 -9.36
CA THR A 79 9.56 4.58 -9.44
C THR A 79 9.89 5.81 -10.24
#